data_AF-A0A949U5I3-F1
#
_entry.id   AF-A0A949U5I3-F1
#
_cell.length_a   1.000
_cell.length_b   1.000
_cell.length_c   1.000
_cell.angle_alpha   90.00
_cell.angle_beta   90.00
_cell.angle_gamma   90.00
#
_symmetry.space_group_name_H-M   'P 1'
#
loop_
_entity.id
_entity.type
_entity.pdbx_description
1 polymer ?
#
loop_
_entity_poly.entity_id
_entity_poly.type
_entity_poly.pdbx_seq_one_letter_code
_entity_poly.pdbx_strand_id
1 'polypeptide(L)'
;MDKEKLEEFFNQYGFTDFKWVNTNDIIVAQWVRFRCVFGCPSYGKRCTCPPNVPNIEECKKMISEYKDIVVFHLEKQLEKPEDIKAWSRDTILKLLNLEKEIFLSGYYKTFLISFDSCKICESCIGNRIECRNPKMVRPGADAFGIDVYSTVRNIGYPIHVLKEYGEAMNRYAFLLIE
;
A
#
# COMPACT_ATOMS: atom_id res chain seq x y z
N MET A 1 18.01 -0.47 -14.06
CA MET A 1 17.72 -0.25 -12.64
C MET A 1 18.72 -1.05 -11.84
N ASP A 2 19.40 -0.39 -10.89
CA ASP A 2 20.34 -1.02 -9.96
C ASP A 2 19.55 -1.53 -8.75
N LYS A 3 19.21 -2.82 -8.74
CA LYS A 3 18.39 -3.42 -7.67
C LYS A 3 19.14 -3.48 -6.35
N GLU A 4 20.43 -3.77 -6.36
CA GLU A 4 21.24 -3.86 -5.14
C GLU A 4 21.22 -2.54 -4.37
N LYS A 5 21.45 -1.42 -5.05
CA LYS A 5 21.36 -0.09 -4.45
C LYS A 5 19.96 0.24 -3.90
N LEU A 6 18.90 -0.18 -4.60
CA LEU A 6 17.53 0.03 -4.12
C LEU A 6 17.24 -0.79 -2.86
N GLU A 7 17.72 -2.04 -2.82
CA GLU A 7 17.60 -2.92 -1.66
C GLU A 7 18.36 -2.38 -0.45
N GLU A 8 19.51 -1.72 -0.63
CA GLU A 8 20.18 -0.99 0.44
C GLU A 8 19.28 0.09 1.06
N PHE A 9 18.55 0.87 0.24
CA PHE A 9 17.57 1.83 0.75
C PHE A 9 16.44 1.12 1.51
N PHE A 10 15.89 0.03 0.98
CA PHE A 10 14.82 -0.73 1.67
C PHE A 10 15.28 -1.15 3.07
N ASN A 11 16.46 -1.73 3.17
CA ASN A 11 17.07 -2.18 4.42
C ASN A 11 17.33 -1.02 5.40
N GLN A 12 17.83 0.12 4.92
CA GLN A 12 18.07 1.32 5.74
C GLN A 12 16.78 1.86 6.38
N TYR A 13 15.65 1.76 5.67
CA TYR A 13 14.34 2.14 6.19
C TYR A 13 13.67 1.03 7.03
N GLY A 14 14.33 -0.13 7.19
CA GLY A 14 13.85 -1.26 7.99
C GLY A 14 12.91 -2.21 7.26
N PHE A 15 12.84 -2.15 5.93
CA PHE A 15 12.05 -3.05 5.10
C PHE A 15 12.95 -4.16 4.53
N THR A 16 13.14 -5.22 5.31
CA THR A 16 14.07 -6.32 4.99
C THR A 16 13.41 -7.55 4.38
N ASP A 17 12.08 -7.66 4.46
CA ASP A 17 11.31 -8.72 3.80
C ASP A 17 10.52 -8.14 2.62
N PHE A 18 11.00 -8.41 1.41
CA PHE A 18 10.39 -7.94 0.17
C PHE A 18 10.62 -8.92 -0.99
N LYS A 19 9.77 -8.83 -2.01
CA LYS A 19 9.94 -9.54 -3.27
C LYS A 19 9.80 -8.58 -4.45
N TRP A 20 10.70 -8.73 -5.41
CA TRP A 20 10.54 -8.16 -6.73
C TRP A 20 9.52 -8.96 -7.52
N VAL A 21 8.56 -8.27 -8.13
CA VAL A 21 7.50 -8.84 -8.94
C VAL A 21 7.33 -8.01 -10.21
N ASN A 22 6.67 -8.59 -11.21
CA ASN A 22 6.27 -7.87 -12.41
C ASN A 22 4.77 -7.55 -12.35
N THR A 23 4.30 -6.73 -13.29
CA THR A 23 2.89 -6.30 -13.32
C THR A 23 1.89 -7.45 -13.47
N ASN A 24 2.27 -8.57 -14.11
CA ASN A 24 1.39 -9.74 -14.26
C ASN A 24 1.16 -10.49 -12.95
N ASP A 25 2.02 -10.28 -11.95
CA ASP A 25 1.85 -10.86 -10.62
C ASP A 25 0.80 -10.09 -9.79
N ILE A 26 0.49 -8.84 -10.16
CA ILE A 26 -0.47 -7.98 -9.46
C ILE A 26 -1.88 -8.23 -9.99
N ILE A 27 -2.72 -8.81 -9.13
CA ILE A 27 -4.11 -9.12 -9.50
C ILE A 27 -5.00 -7.96 -9.10
N VAL A 28 -5.54 -7.27 -10.11
CA VAL A 28 -6.55 -6.21 -9.93
C VAL A 28 -7.93 -6.77 -10.25
N ALA A 29 -8.89 -6.62 -9.33
CA ALA A 29 -10.21 -7.21 -9.47
C ALA A 29 -11.34 -6.30 -8.97
N GLN A 30 -12.43 -6.27 -9.75
CA GLN A 30 -13.60 -5.43 -9.46
C GLN A 30 -14.25 -5.75 -8.10
N TRP A 31 -14.25 -7.02 -7.67
CA TRP A 31 -14.87 -7.43 -6.41
C TRP A 31 -14.25 -6.72 -5.19
N VAL A 32 -12.97 -6.35 -5.26
CA VAL A 32 -12.27 -5.61 -4.20
C VAL A 32 -12.95 -4.25 -3.97
N ARG A 33 -13.34 -3.57 -5.05
CA ARG A 33 -14.10 -2.31 -4.96
C ARG A 33 -15.45 -2.51 -4.26
N PHE A 34 -16.16 -3.60 -4.55
CA PHE A 34 -17.43 -3.91 -3.88
C PHE A 34 -17.23 -4.17 -2.39
N ARG A 35 -16.17 -4.89 -2.00
CA ARG A 35 -15.82 -5.08 -0.59
C ARG A 35 -15.41 -3.77 0.09
N CYS A 36 -14.74 -2.86 -0.62
CA CYS A 36 -14.45 -1.53 -0.11
C CYS A 36 -15.74 -0.72 0.15
N VAL A 37 -16.66 -0.68 -0.82
CA VAL A 37 -17.89 0.11 -0.73
C VAL A 37 -18.86 -0.42 0.33
N PHE A 38 -19.07 -1.73 0.38
CA PHE A 38 -20.12 -2.34 1.20
C PHE A 38 -19.60 -3.05 2.46
N GLY A 39 -18.29 -3.33 2.53
CA GLY A 39 -17.68 -4.07 3.63
C GLY A 39 -16.74 -3.25 4.52
N CYS A 40 -16.32 -2.06 4.10
CA CYS A 40 -15.42 -1.22 4.89
C CYS A 40 -16.22 -0.20 5.74
N PRO A 41 -16.14 -0.24 7.08
CA PRO A 41 -16.81 0.73 7.95
C PRO A 41 -16.20 2.15 7.85
N SER A 42 -15.08 2.28 7.15
CA SER A 42 -14.39 3.55 6.89
C SER A 42 -14.53 4.03 5.44
N TYR A 43 -15.37 3.37 4.63
CA TYR A 43 -15.64 3.81 3.26
C TYR A 43 -16.03 5.30 3.22
N GLY A 44 -15.48 6.04 2.26
CA GLY A 44 -15.72 7.47 2.07
C GLY A 44 -15.09 8.40 3.12
N LYS A 45 -14.48 7.87 4.21
CA LYS A 45 -13.95 8.71 5.31
C LYS A 45 -12.53 9.23 5.07
N ARG A 46 -11.84 8.76 4.04
CA ARG A 46 -10.44 9.15 3.74
C ARG A 46 -10.34 9.79 2.37
N CYS A 47 -9.42 10.73 2.22
CA CYS A 47 -9.07 11.35 0.91
C CYS A 47 -8.55 10.34 -0.13
N THR A 48 -8.34 9.08 0.27
CA THR A 48 -7.89 7.96 -0.58
C THR A 48 -8.97 6.91 -0.79
N CYS A 49 -10.17 7.11 -0.24
CA CYS A 49 -11.31 6.25 -0.52
C CYS A 49 -11.97 6.68 -1.84
N PRO A 50 -12.57 5.75 -2.60
CA PRO A 50 -13.48 6.12 -3.68
C PRO A 50 -14.58 7.09 -3.18
N PRO A 51 -15.00 8.07 -4.00
CA PRO A 51 -14.60 8.31 -5.40
C PRO A 51 -13.33 9.16 -5.58
N ASN A 52 -12.54 9.39 -4.52
CA ASN A 52 -11.31 10.21 -4.61
C ASN A 52 -10.13 9.53 -5.33
N VAL A 53 -10.31 8.28 -5.75
CA VAL A 53 -9.32 7.50 -6.50
C VAL A 53 -9.90 7.11 -7.86
N PRO A 54 -9.06 6.83 -8.87
CA PRO A 54 -9.51 6.36 -10.17
C PRO A 54 -10.42 5.12 -10.10
N ASN A 55 -11.09 4.84 -11.21
CA ASN A 55 -11.81 3.59 -11.37
C ASN A 55 -10.85 2.39 -11.50
N ILE A 56 -11.36 1.18 -11.37
CA ILE A 56 -10.53 -0.03 -11.32
C ILE A 56 -9.77 -0.27 -12.63
N GLU A 57 -10.36 0.03 -13.79
CA GLU A 57 -9.69 -0.12 -15.08
C GLU A 57 -8.55 0.91 -15.25
N GLU A 58 -8.75 2.14 -14.78
CA GLU A 58 -7.70 3.17 -14.74
C GLU A 58 -6.55 2.76 -13.81
N CYS A 59 -6.86 2.23 -12.62
CA CYS A 59 -5.85 1.69 -11.71
C CYS A 59 -5.07 0.55 -12.33
N LYS A 60 -5.76 -0.40 -12.98
CA LYS A 60 -5.14 -1.54 -13.68
C LYS A 60 -4.22 -1.07 -14.81
N LYS A 61 -4.68 -0.11 -15.61
CA LYS A 61 -3.88 0.48 -16.69
C LYS A 61 -2.63 1.16 -16.13
N MET A 62 -2.77 1.98 -15.09
CA MET A 62 -1.62 2.65 -14.46
C MET A 62 -0.60 1.63 -13.93
N ILE A 63 -1.02 0.56 -13.24
CA ILE A 63 -0.11 -0.49 -12.76
C ILE A 63 0.58 -1.22 -13.93
N SER A 64 -0.08 -1.37 -15.07
CA SER A 64 0.50 -2.02 -16.27
C SER A 64 1.60 -1.20 -16.96
N GLU A 65 1.73 0.09 -16.61
CA GLU A 65 2.80 0.95 -17.12
C GLU A 65 4.14 0.74 -16.41
N TYR A 66 4.18 -0.15 -15.41
CA TYR A 66 5.38 -0.50 -14.65
C TYR A 66 5.82 -1.93 -14.96
N LYS A 67 7.13 -2.11 -15.03
CA LYS A 67 7.86 -3.37 -15.19
C LYS A 67 8.35 -3.93 -13.86
N ASP A 68 8.87 -3.07 -13.00
CA ASP A 68 9.51 -3.45 -11.75
C ASP A 68 8.72 -2.92 -10.54
N ILE A 69 8.19 -3.86 -9.76
CA ILE A 69 7.40 -3.59 -8.56
C ILE A 69 8.05 -4.34 -7.40
N VAL A 70 8.10 -3.70 -6.24
CA VAL A 70 8.52 -4.34 -4.98
C VAL A 70 7.31 -4.49 -4.08
N VAL A 71 7.09 -5.71 -3.61
CA VAL A 71 6.09 -6.02 -2.58
C VAL A 71 6.79 -6.16 -1.24
N PHE A 72 6.54 -5.24 -0.33
CA PHE A 72 7.04 -5.30 1.05
C PHE A 72 6.10 -6.14 1.91
N HIS A 73 6.65 -7.09 2.65
CA HIS A 73 5.93 -7.86 3.64
C HIS A 73 6.13 -7.26 5.03
N LEU A 74 5.01 -6.90 5.66
CA LEU A 74 4.96 -6.20 6.94
C LEU A 74 4.19 -7.08 7.93
N GLU A 75 4.91 -8.00 8.57
CA GLU A 75 4.36 -8.82 9.65
C GLU A 75 4.31 -8.01 10.95
N LYS A 76 3.18 -8.07 11.65
CA LYS A 76 3.05 -7.43 12.95
C LYS A 76 2.07 -8.19 13.83
N GLN A 77 2.54 -8.64 14.99
CA GLN A 77 1.65 -8.97 16.11
C GLN A 77 1.47 -7.72 16.97
N LEU A 78 0.23 -7.36 17.26
CA LEU A 78 -0.09 -6.24 18.14
C LEU A 78 -0.23 -6.73 19.57
N GLU A 79 0.31 -5.98 20.52
CA GLU A 79 0.07 -6.23 21.95
C GLU A 79 -1.36 -5.82 22.32
N LYS A 80 -1.81 -4.68 21.79
CA LYS A 80 -3.17 -4.17 21.95
C LYS A 80 -3.77 -3.73 20.62
N PRO A 81 -5.07 -4.00 20.36
CA PRO A 81 -5.74 -3.55 19.14
C PRO A 81 -5.61 -2.05 18.86
N GLU A 82 -5.58 -1.21 19.90
CA GLU A 82 -5.49 0.25 19.78
C GLU A 82 -4.21 0.74 19.11
N ASP A 83 -3.12 -0.03 19.21
CA ASP A 83 -1.79 0.35 18.70
C ASP A 83 -1.71 0.33 17.17
N ILE A 84 -2.68 -0.32 16.50
CA ILE A 84 -2.71 -0.45 15.04
C ILE A 84 -2.61 0.90 14.32
N LYS A 85 -3.25 1.95 14.86
CA LYS A 85 -3.25 3.28 14.23
C LYS A 85 -1.87 3.92 14.27
N ALA A 86 -1.20 3.84 15.42
CA ALA A 86 0.13 4.41 15.62
C ALA A 86 1.17 3.68 14.78
N TRP A 87 1.16 2.34 14.82
CA TRP A 87 2.02 1.51 13.98
C TRP A 87 1.80 1.79 12.50
N SER A 88 0.53 1.78 12.04
CA SER A 88 0.24 2.02 10.62
C SER A 88 0.73 3.40 10.16
N ARG A 89 0.56 4.43 10.99
CA ARG A 89 1.06 5.77 10.70
C ARG A 89 2.58 5.79 10.56
N ASP A 90 3.31 5.23 11.52
CA ASP A 90 4.79 5.20 11.49
C ASP A 90 5.31 4.46 10.26
N THR A 91 4.78 3.27 9.99
CA THR A 91 5.17 2.46 8.84
C THR A 91 4.86 3.16 7.51
N ILE A 92 3.69 3.81 7.39
CA ILE A 92 3.34 4.61 6.20
C ILE A 92 4.32 5.77 6.01
N LEU A 93 4.70 6.49 7.06
CA LEU A 93 5.65 7.61 6.95
C LEU A 93 7.03 7.12 6.52
N LYS A 94 7.49 5.96 7.02
CA LYS A 94 8.74 5.32 6.56
C LYS A 94 8.67 4.93 5.08
N LEU A 95 7.58 4.31 4.63
CA LEU A 95 7.38 3.97 3.21
C LEU A 95 7.38 5.22 2.31
N LEU A 96 6.78 6.33 2.76
CA LEU A 96 6.78 7.60 2.01
C LEU A 96 8.17 8.24 1.92
N ASN A 97 8.96 8.16 2.99
CA ASN A 97 10.34 8.64 2.96
C ASN A 97 11.20 7.76 2.04
N LEU A 98 10.97 6.44 2.04
CA LEU A 98 11.61 5.53 1.09
C LEU A 98 11.25 5.87 -0.37
N GLU A 99 9.96 6.04 -0.68
CA GLU A 99 9.49 6.47 -2.01
C GLU A 99 10.20 7.77 -2.44
N LYS A 100 10.31 8.74 -1.52
CA LYS A 100 11.02 10.00 -1.76
C LYS A 100 12.51 9.78 -2.05
N GLU A 101 13.20 8.95 -1.27
CA GLU A 101 14.62 8.66 -1.48
C GLU A 101 14.87 8.05 -2.87
N ILE A 102 14.02 7.11 -3.25
CA ILE A 102 14.08 6.42 -4.55
C ILE A 102 13.82 7.41 -5.69
N PHE A 103 12.82 8.28 -5.53
CA PHE A 103 12.55 9.35 -6.49
C PHE A 103 13.78 10.25 -6.69
N LEU A 104 14.40 10.68 -5.59
CA LEU A 104 15.59 11.54 -5.61
C LEU A 104 16.83 10.83 -6.18
N SER A 105 16.86 9.49 -6.16
CA SER A 105 17.93 8.69 -6.77
C SER A 105 17.80 8.51 -8.30
N GLY A 106 16.75 9.06 -8.92
CA GLY A 106 16.57 9.10 -10.37
C GLY A 106 15.38 8.31 -10.91
N TYR A 107 14.67 7.55 -10.07
CA TYR A 107 13.49 6.76 -10.46
C TYR A 107 12.22 7.62 -10.39
N TYR A 108 12.06 8.52 -11.37
CA TYR A 108 11.03 9.56 -11.36
C TYR A 108 9.59 9.03 -11.43
N LYS A 109 9.39 7.80 -11.91
CA LYS A 109 8.08 7.14 -11.97
C LYS A 109 7.65 6.55 -10.62
N THR A 110 8.53 6.50 -9.62
CA THR A 110 8.25 5.75 -8.39
C THR A 110 6.94 6.17 -7.73
N PHE A 111 6.12 5.18 -7.37
CA PHE A 111 4.80 5.40 -6.79
C PHE A 111 4.46 4.32 -5.76
N LEU A 112 4.19 4.76 -4.53
CA LEU A 112 3.78 3.91 -3.43
C LEU A 112 2.27 3.68 -3.44
N ILE A 113 1.88 2.41 -3.45
CA ILE A 113 0.54 1.94 -3.05
C ILE A 113 0.69 1.35 -1.64
N SER A 114 0.00 1.97 -0.68
CA SER A 114 0.16 1.63 0.73
C SER A 114 -0.60 0.37 1.13
N PHE A 115 -0.26 -0.20 2.29
CA PHE A 115 -0.92 -1.39 2.84
C PHE A 115 -2.21 -1.08 3.61
N ASP A 116 -2.43 0.18 3.98
CA ASP A 116 -3.64 0.67 4.66
C ASP A 116 -4.00 2.05 4.10
N SER A 117 -5.22 2.47 4.37
CA SER A 117 -5.69 3.84 4.23
C SER A 117 -4.81 4.86 4.97
N CYS A 118 -4.75 6.08 4.42
CA CYS A 118 -3.96 7.17 4.97
C CYS A 118 -4.28 7.48 6.46
N LYS A 119 -3.23 7.52 7.30
CA LYS A 119 -3.29 7.86 8.74
C LYS A 119 -2.50 9.13 9.12
N ILE A 120 -2.22 10.01 8.16
CA ILE A 120 -1.35 11.21 8.35
C ILE A 120 -2.02 12.30 9.19
N CYS A 121 -3.34 12.42 9.16
CA CYS A 121 -4.07 13.35 10.00
C CYS A 121 -4.79 12.61 11.12
N GLU A 122 -4.99 13.29 12.26
CA GLU A 122 -5.80 12.76 13.35
C GLU A 122 -7.26 12.56 12.90
N SER A 123 -7.82 13.59 12.25
CA SER A 123 -9.12 13.59 11.60
C SER A 123 -9.00 13.97 10.12
N CYS A 124 -9.54 13.13 9.24
CA CYS A 124 -9.46 13.29 7.80
C CYS A 124 -10.70 14.00 7.27
N ILE A 125 -10.51 14.93 6.32
CA ILE A 125 -11.61 15.68 5.70
C ILE A 125 -12.41 14.83 4.70
N GLY A 126 -11.89 13.66 4.30
CA GLY A 126 -12.57 12.74 3.36
C GLY A 126 -12.59 13.23 1.91
N ASN A 127 -12.33 14.50 1.65
CA ASN A 127 -12.26 15.11 0.32
C ASN A 127 -10.79 15.25 -0.14
N ARG A 128 -10.45 14.74 -1.34
CA ARG A 128 -9.07 14.79 -1.86
C ARG A 128 -8.61 16.18 -2.27
N ILE A 129 -9.51 17.04 -2.75
CA ILE A 129 -9.19 18.42 -3.15
C ILE A 129 -8.80 19.24 -1.91
N GLU A 130 -9.51 19.03 -0.81
CA GLU A 130 -9.29 19.74 0.47
C GLU A 130 -8.28 19.04 1.39
N CYS A 131 -7.53 18.05 0.87
CA CYS A 131 -6.60 17.29 1.68
C CYS A 131 -5.52 18.20 2.29
N ARG A 132 -5.39 18.16 3.62
CA ARG A 132 -4.36 18.92 4.36
C ARG A 132 -2.92 18.43 4.11
N ASN A 133 -2.75 17.26 3.51
CA ASN A 133 -1.44 16.65 3.25
C ASN A 133 -1.35 16.10 1.80
N PRO A 134 -1.57 16.93 0.77
CA PRO A 134 -1.80 16.45 -0.59
C PRO A 134 -0.54 15.85 -1.25
N LYS A 135 0.65 16.19 -0.75
CA LYS A 135 1.94 15.64 -1.24
C LYS A 135 2.24 14.26 -0.66
N MET A 136 1.79 13.99 0.56
CA MET A 136 2.12 12.76 1.30
C MET A 136 1.06 11.67 1.13
N VAL A 137 -0.17 12.03 0.75
CA VAL A 137 -1.26 11.07 0.68
C VAL A 137 -1.00 10.03 -0.42
N ARG A 138 -1.11 8.75 -0.07
CA ARG A 138 -1.07 7.61 -1.00
C ARG A 138 -2.25 6.68 -0.74
N PRO A 139 -2.87 6.15 -1.81
CA PRO A 139 -3.96 5.20 -1.68
C PRO A 139 -3.48 3.83 -1.22
N GLY A 140 -4.38 3.09 -0.58
CA GLY A 140 -4.16 1.69 -0.21
C GLY A 140 -4.39 0.76 -1.40
N ALA A 141 -3.86 -0.45 -1.31
CA ALA A 141 -4.04 -1.50 -2.31
C ALA A 141 -5.53 -1.82 -2.59
N ASP A 142 -6.35 -1.81 -1.54
CA ASP A 142 -7.81 -2.02 -1.62
C ASP A 142 -8.52 -0.91 -2.42
N ALA A 143 -8.12 0.35 -2.24
CA ALA A 143 -8.68 1.48 -2.98
C ALA A 143 -8.41 1.38 -4.49
N PHE A 144 -7.25 0.83 -4.87
CA PHE A 144 -6.86 0.55 -6.26
C PHE A 144 -7.38 -0.78 -6.80
N GLY A 145 -8.14 -1.53 -6.00
CA GLY A 145 -8.73 -2.80 -6.40
C GLY A 145 -7.74 -3.95 -6.51
N ILE A 146 -6.56 -3.83 -5.89
CA ILE A 146 -5.60 -4.94 -5.82
C ILE A 146 -6.19 -6.00 -4.89
N ASP A 147 -6.37 -7.20 -5.43
CA ASP A 147 -6.63 -8.41 -4.67
C ASP A 147 -5.32 -8.84 -3.99
N VAL A 148 -5.08 -8.26 -2.81
CA VAL A 148 -3.87 -8.54 -2.03
C VAL A 148 -3.78 -10.03 -1.71
N TYR A 149 -4.89 -10.71 -1.46
CA TYR A 149 -4.87 -12.13 -1.11
C TYR A 149 -4.34 -12.98 -2.26
N SER A 150 -4.91 -12.84 -3.45
CA SER A 150 -4.48 -13.62 -4.61
C SER A 150 -3.08 -13.20 -5.06
N THR A 151 -2.78 -11.89 -5.06
CA THR A 151 -1.49 -11.35 -5.46
C THR A 151 -0.35 -11.91 -4.62
N VAL A 152 -0.44 -11.83 -3.29
CA VAL A 152 0.69 -12.21 -2.43
C VAL A 152 0.83 -13.73 -2.30
N ARG A 153 -0.28 -14.49 -2.40
CA ARG A 153 -0.22 -15.95 -2.47
C ARG A 153 0.48 -16.44 -3.74
N ASN A 154 0.22 -15.79 -4.87
CA ASN A 154 0.86 -16.13 -6.15
C ASN A 154 2.38 -16.00 -6.09
N ILE A 155 2.88 -15.03 -5.32
CA ILE A 155 4.32 -14.80 -5.13
C ILE A 155 4.87 -15.49 -3.87
N GLY A 156 4.10 -16.40 -3.26
CA GLY A 156 4.53 -17.26 -2.15
C GLY A 156 4.65 -16.55 -0.80
N TYR A 157 3.88 -15.49 -0.55
CA TYR A 157 3.77 -14.85 0.76
C TYR A 157 2.54 -15.33 1.54
N PRO A 158 2.59 -15.35 2.89
CA PRO A 158 1.51 -15.88 3.72
C PRO A 158 0.40 -14.85 3.95
N ILE A 159 -0.84 -15.18 3.59
CA ILE A 159 -1.99 -14.37 3.99
C ILE A 159 -3.23 -15.23 4.20
N HIS A 160 -3.90 -14.99 5.31
CA HIS A 160 -5.15 -15.63 5.67
C HIS A 160 -6.02 -14.65 6.47
N VAL A 161 -7.32 -14.96 6.51
CA VAL A 161 -8.28 -14.18 7.30
C VAL A 161 -8.02 -14.49 8.77
N LEU A 162 -7.71 -13.45 9.55
CA LEU A 162 -7.56 -13.56 11.00
C LEU A 162 -8.94 -13.69 11.65
N LYS A 163 -9.02 -14.50 12.70
CA LYS A 163 -10.21 -14.73 13.52
C LYS A 163 -10.13 -13.98 14.85
N GLU A 164 -8.92 -13.70 15.33
CA GLU A 164 -8.64 -13.10 16.63
C GLU A 164 -7.63 -11.95 16.51
N TYR A 165 -7.73 -10.96 17.40
CA TYR A 165 -6.83 -9.80 17.40
C TYR A 165 -5.40 -10.12 17.85
N GLY A 166 -5.19 -11.25 18.53
CA GLY A 166 -3.87 -11.69 18.98
C GLY A 166 -3.04 -12.35 17.87
N GLU A 167 -3.63 -12.66 16.73
CA GLU A 167 -2.92 -13.26 15.59
C GLU A 167 -2.03 -12.22 14.90
N ALA A 168 -0.87 -12.66 14.40
CA ALA A 168 0.02 -11.80 13.62
C ALA A 168 -0.64 -11.41 12.29
N MET A 169 -0.74 -10.10 12.04
CA MET A 169 -1.21 -9.60 10.74
C MET A 169 -0.07 -9.57 9.73
N ASN A 170 -0.37 -10.06 8.52
CA ASN A 170 0.49 -9.94 7.35
C ASN A 170 -0.08 -8.80 6.50
N ARG A 171 0.69 -7.72 6.35
CA ARG A 171 0.32 -6.52 5.55
C ARG A 171 1.29 -6.36 4.39
N TYR A 172 0.81 -5.76 3.30
CA TYR A 172 1.59 -5.65 2.07
C TYR A 172 1.49 -4.27 1.44
N ALA A 173 2.63 -3.63 1.23
CA ALA A 173 2.75 -2.39 0.47
C ALA A 173 3.44 -2.68 -0.87
N PHE A 174 3.08 -1.91 -1.89
CA PHE A 174 3.59 -2.08 -3.25
C PHE A 174 4.28 -0.79 -3.66
N LEU A 175 5.55 -0.88 -4.03
CA LEU A 175 6.29 0.23 -4.58
C LEU A 175 6.57 -0.05 -6.05
N LEU A 176 5.93 0.73 -6.91
CA LEU A 176 6.09 0.67 -8.35
C LEU A 176 7.27 1.60 -8.69
N ILE A 177 8.27 1.13 -9.45
CA ILE A 177 9.53 1.88 -9.64
C ILE A 177 9.71 2.34 -11.08
N GLU A 178 9.73 1.41 -12.04
CA GLU A 178 9.89 1.65 -13.49
C GLU A 178 8.93 0.78 -14.28
#